data_AF-A0A1H8XF51-F1
#
_entry.id   AF-A0A1H8XF51-F1
#
_cell.length_a   1.000
_cell.length_b   1.000
_cell.length_c   1.000
_cell.angle_alpha   90.00
_cell.angle_beta   90.00
_cell.angle_gamma   90.00
#
_symmetry.space_group_name_H-M   'P 1'
#
loop_
_entity.id
_entity.type
_entity.pdbx_description
1 polymer ?
#
loop_
_entity_poly.entity_id
_entity_poly.type
_entity_poly.pdbx_seq_one_letter_code
_entity_poly.pdbx_strand_id
1 'polypeptide(L)'
;MLPWADLPLWLPDVPDTAGFWAVSGAAAKAAGLRTRAFGDSVRDTWLRSGGSVRAAPGTPPFGLAPEKEEQVLGAWDAQAWPNLPAER
;
A
#
# COMPACT_ATOMS: atom_id res chain seq x y z
N MET A 1 -6.50 -2.05 -16.96
CA MET A 1 -6.81 -2.00 -15.52
C MET A 1 -7.47 -0.65 -15.25
N LEU A 2 -8.63 -0.60 -14.62
CA LEU A 2 -9.21 0.68 -14.19
C LEU A 2 -8.44 1.15 -12.95
N PRO A 3 -7.97 2.40 -12.89
CA PRO A 3 -7.30 2.91 -11.70
C PRO A 3 -8.27 2.85 -10.51
N TRP A 4 -7.73 2.58 -9.32
CA TRP A 4 -8.46 2.54 -8.04
C TRP A 4 -9.44 1.38 -7.80
N ALA A 5 -9.69 0.51 -8.78
CA ALA A 5 -10.66 -0.59 -8.64
C ALA A 5 -10.06 -1.83 -7.95
N ASP A 6 -8.98 -2.35 -8.51
CA ASP A 6 -8.36 -3.61 -8.07
C ASP A 6 -7.37 -3.42 -6.92
N LEU A 7 -6.61 -2.33 -6.97
CA LEU A 7 -5.60 -1.97 -5.98
C LEU A 7 -5.91 -0.53 -5.53
N PRO A 8 -6.77 -0.36 -4.52
CA PRO A 8 -7.05 0.96 -3.98
C PRO A 8 -5.73 1.51 -3.41
N LEU A 9 -5.37 2.73 -3.82
CA LEU A 9 -4.06 3.35 -3.53
C LEU A 9 -2.88 2.81 -4.35
N TRP A 10 -3.12 2.22 -5.53
CA TRP A 10 -2.06 2.00 -6.51
C TRP A 10 -2.34 2.77 -7.80
N LEU A 11 -1.31 3.47 -8.28
CA LEU A 11 -1.31 4.12 -9.57
C LEU A 11 -0.13 3.58 -10.38
N PRO A 12 -0.34 3.23 -11.66
CA PRO A 12 0.74 2.78 -12.52
C PRO A 12 1.73 3.92 -12.77
N ASP A 13 2.98 3.57 -13.06
CA ASP A 13 4.00 4.53 -13.49
C ASP A 13 3.84 4.81 -14.99
N VAL A 14 2.95 5.73 -15.33
CA VAL A 14 2.68 6.21 -16.69
C VAL A 14 2.84 7.73 -16.75
N PRO A 15 3.05 8.35 -17.93
CA PRO A 15 3.32 9.79 -18.03
C PRO A 15 2.33 10.68 -17.26
N ASP A 16 1.05 10.34 -17.30
CA ASP A 16 -0.03 11.12 -16.64
C ASP A 16 0.03 11.06 -15.10
N THR A 17 0.69 10.05 -14.53
CA THR A 17 0.85 9.84 -13.08
C THR A 17 2.32 9.84 -12.65
N ALA A 18 3.21 10.31 -13.54
CA ALA A 18 4.64 10.36 -13.29
C ALA A 18 4.93 11.18 -12.02
N GLY A 19 5.69 10.58 -11.10
CA GLY A 19 6.08 11.24 -9.85
C GLY A 19 5.04 11.17 -8.72
N PHE A 20 3.87 10.55 -8.91
CA PHE A 20 2.88 10.38 -7.83
C PHE A 20 3.48 9.71 -6.58
N TRP A 21 4.39 8.76 -6.79
CA TRP A 21 5.11 8.04 -5.72
C TRP A 21 6.44 8.70 -5.31
N ALA A 22 6.87 9.78 -5.96
CA ALA A 22 8.19 10.41 -5.77
C ALA A 22 8.20 11.49 -4.67
N VAL A 23 7.40 11.32 -3.61
CA VAL A 23 7.27 12.32 -2.54
C VAL A 23 8.39 12.15 -1.51
N SER A 24 9.20 13.20 -1.30
CA SER A 24 10.29 13.20 -0.32
C SER A 24 9.94 13.96 0.96
N GLY A 25 10.15 13.30 2.11
CA GLY A 25 10.05 13.93 3.42
C GLY A 25 11.35 14.60 3.91
N ALA A 26 12.38 14.74 3.06
CA ALA A 26 13.71 15.17 3.49
C ALA A 26 13.73 16.56 4.14
N ALA A 27 13.01 17.53 3.58
CA ALA A 27 12.97 18.90 4.12
C ALA A 27 12.39 18.95 5.53
N ALA A 28 11.32 18.21 5.80
CA ALA A 28 10.71 18.14 7.12
C ALA A 28 11.65 17.50 8.15
N LYS A 29 12.36 16.43 7.76
CA LYS A 29 13.37 15.79 8.61
C LYS A 29 14.54 16.75 8.90
N ALA A 30 15.00 17.50 7.90
CA ALA A 30 16.05 18.51 8.06
C ALA A 30 15.61 19.66 8.99
N ALA A 31 14.32 20.03 8.96
CA ALA A 31 13.71 20.98 9.89
C ALA A 31 13.49 20.41 11.32
N GLY A 32 13.89 19.17 11.58
CA GLY A 32 13.83 18.56 12.91
C GLY A 32 12.63 17.66 13.16
N LEU A 33 11.79 17.37 12.16
CA LEU A 33 10.68 16.42 12.32
C LEU A 33 11.22 15.04 12.73
N ARG A 34 10.70 14.49 13.83
CA ARG A 34 10.92 13.11 14.27
C ARG A 34 9.60 12.35 14.19
N THR A 35 9.60 11.21 13.50
CA THR A 35 8.44 10.31 13.41
C THR A 35 8.60 9.17 14.40
N ARG A 36 7.49 8.70 14.97
CA ARG A 36 7.48 7.45 15.75
C ARG A 36 7.74 6.24 14.85
N ALA A 37 8.04 5.09 15.47
CA ALA A 37 8.17 3.84 14.74
C ALA A 37 6.86 3.50 14.02
N PHE A 38 6.95 2.97 12.81
CA PHE A 38 5.79 2.66 11.99
C PHE A 38 4.85 1.64 12.67
N GLY A 39 5.42 0.64 13.35
CA GLY A 39 4.66 -0.37 14.08
C GLY A 39 3.78 0.20 15.20
N ASP A 40 4.23 1.26 15.87
CA ASP A 40 3.43 1.94 16.89
C ASP A 40 2.23 2.63 16.25
N SER A 41 2.42 3.25 15.08
CA SER A 41 1.31 3.83 14.32
C SER A 41 0.28 2.78 13.94
N VAL A 42 0.71 1.66 13.37
CA VAL A 42 -0.19 0.57 12.96
C VAL A 42 -0.96 0.04 14.15
N ARG A 43 -0.30 -0.22 15.28
CA ARG A 43 -0.95 -0.73 16.48
C ARG A 43 -2.05 0.22 16.97
N ASP A 44 -1.76 1.50 17.05
CA ASP A 44 -2.68 2.52 17.56
C ASP A 44 -3.91 2.74 16.66
N THR A 45 -3.76 2.62 15.34
CA THR A 45 -4.89 2.76 14.40
C THR A 45 -5.63 1.45 14.13
N TRP A 46 -4.92 0.33 14.02
CA TRP A 46 -5.53 -0.97 13.71
C TRP A 46 -6.40 -1.49 14.87
N LEU A 47 -5.97 -1.28 16.12
CA LEU A 47 -6.79 -1.61 17.28
C LEU A 47 -8.05 -0.75 17.35
N ARG A 48 -8.01 0.50 16.86
CA ARG A 48 -9.17 1.41 16.85
C ARG A 48 -10.24 0.99 15.84
N SER A 49 -9.89 0.30 14.76
CA SER A 49 -10.87 -0.19 13.77
C SER A 49 -11.36 -1.61 14.05
N GLY A 50 -10.85 -2.29 15.08
CA GLY A 50 -11.24 -3.67 15.41
C GLY A 50 -10.96 -4.68 14.30
N GLY A 51 -10.05 -4.37 13.36
CA GLY A 51 -9.77 -5.19 12.18
C GLY A 51 -10.90 -5.24 11.13
N SER A 52 -12.03 -4.56 11.35
CA SER A 52 -13.14 -4.52 10.40
C SER A 52 -13.43 -3.09 9.96
N VAL A 53 -13.09 -2.77 8.72
CA VAL A 53 -13.53 -1.52 8.09
C VAL A 53 -14.87 -1.80 7.42
N ARG A 54 -15.95 -1.23 7.96
CA ARG A 54 -17.25 -1.28 7.27
C ARG A 54 -17.22 -0.28 6.11
N ALA A 55 -17.30 -0.80 4.89
CA ALA A 55 -17.47 0.05 3.72
C ALA A 55 -18.74 0.90 3.85
N ALA A 56 -18.69 2.15 3.38
CA ALA A 56 -19.87 3.00 3.35
C ALA A 56 -20.94 2.38 2.43
N PRO A 57 -22.25 2.53 2.73
CA PRO A 57 -23.30 2.06 1.83
C PRO A 57 -23.12 2.59 0.41
N GLY A 58 -23.23 1.71 -0.60
CA GLY A 58 -23.04 2.07 -2.01
C GLY A 58 -21.59 2.06 -2.50
N THR A 59 -20.63 1.75 -1.63
CA THR A 59 -19.23 1.57 -2.03
C THR A 59 -19.09 0.27 -2.83
N PRO A 60 -18.52 0.29 -4.05
CA PRO A 60 -18.19 -0.92 -4.80
C PRO A 60 -17.27 -1.84 -3.98
N PRO A 61 -17.31 -3.17 -4.20
CA PRO A 61 -16.35 -4.07 -3.57
C PRO A 61 -14.93 -3.66 -3.97
N PHE A 62 -14.05 -3.54 -2.97
CA PHE A 62 -12.64 -3.24 -3.17
C PHE A 62 -11.83 -4.53 -3.30
N GLY A 63 -10.73 -4.46 -4.05
CA GLY A 63 -9.76 -5.54 -4.13
C GLY A 63 -9.88 -6.34 -5.43
N LEU A 64 -8.98 -7.32 -5.57
CA LEU A 64 -8.93 -8.20 -6.72
C LEU A 64 -10.04 -9.25 -6.64
N ALA A 65 -10.54 -9.67 -7.81
CA ALA A 65 -11.29 -10.92 -7.90
C ALA A 65 -10.39 -12.09 -7.46
N PRO A 66 -10.91 -13.09 -6.72
CA PRO A 66 -10.08 -14.17 -6.16
C PRO A 66 -9.19 -14.86 -7.19
N GLU A 67 -9.72 -15.15 -8.38
CA GLU A 67 -8.98 -15.83 -9.45
C GLU A 67 -7.82 -14.99 -9.98
N LYS A 68 -8.01 -13.66 -10.00
CA LYS A 68 -6.96 -12.72 -10.41
C LYS A 68 -5.91 -12.57 -9.32
N GLU A 69 -6.32 -12.57 -8.06
CA GLU A 69 -5.40 -12.57 -6.92
C GLU A 69 -4.49 -13.81 -6.95
N GLU A 70 -5.06 -15.01 -7.11
CA GLU A 70 -4.31 -16.26 -7.24
C GLU A 70 -3.31 -16.22 -8.40
N GLN A 71 -3.69 -15.68 -9.56
CA GLN A 71 -2.80 -15.54 -10.71
C GLN A 71 -1.63 -14.59 -10.41
N VAL A 72 -1.89 -13.46 -9.77
CA VAL A 72 -0.84 -12.49 -9.40
C VAL A 72 0.11 -13.08 -8.37
N LEU A 73 -0.42 -13.75 -7.34
CA LEU A 73 0.39 -14.41 -6.31
C LEU A 73 1.23 -15.54 -6.91
N GLY A 74 0.66 -16.36 -7.79
CA GLY A 74 1.41 -17.42 -8.48
C GLY A 74 2.53 -16.86 -9.36
N ALA A 75 2.28 -15.76 -10.08
CA ALA A 75 3.30 -15.07 -10.86
C ALA A 75 4.39 -14.45 -9.96
N TRP A 76 4.01 -13.88 -8.82
CA TRP A 76 4.92 -13.30 -7.84
C TRP A 76 5.85 -14.34 -7.21
N ASP A 77 5.29 -15.46 -6.75
CA ASP A 77 6.06 -16.56 -6.16
C ASP A 77 7.05 -17.16 -7.17
N ALA A 78 6.62 -17.28 -8.44
CA ALA A 78 7.48 -17.72 -9.53
C ALA A 78 8.59 -16.72 -9.87
N GLN A 79 8.40 -15.42 -9.57
CA GLN A 79 9.37 -14.37 -9.84
C GLN A 79 10.56 -14.39 -8.87
N ALA A 80 10.54 -15.25 -7.84
CA ALA A 80 11.58 -15.41 -6.83
C ALA A 80 12.09 -14.06 -6.31
N TRP A 81 11.33 -13.45 -5.42
CA TRP A 81 11.70 -12.18 -4.79
C TRP A 81 13.14 -12.25 -4.25
N PRO A 82 14.08 -11.39 -4.70
CA PRO A 82 15.41 -11.36 -4.13
C PRO A 82 15.28 -10.96 -2.66
N ASN A 83 15.72 -11.83 -1.75
CA ASN A 83 15.70 -11.61 -0.31
C ASN A 83 16.06 -10.15 0.00
N LEU A 84 15.10 -9.36 0.48
CA LEU A 84 15.41 -8.06 1.06
C LEU A 84 16.34 -8.35 2.25
N PRO A 85 17.54 -7.75 2.31
CA PRO A 85 18.40 -7.94 3.47
C PRO A 85 17.61 -7.53 4.71
N ALA A 86 17.67 -8.36 5.76
CA ALA A 86 17.09 -8.02 7.05
C ALA A 86 17.69 -6.68 7.50
N GLU A 87 16.88 -5.63 7.47
CA GLU A 87 17.31 -4.30 7.89
C GLU A 87 17.70 -4.37 9.38
N ARG A 88 18.95 -3.99 9.69
CA ARG A 88 19.49 -3.89 11.06
C ARG A 88 19.17 -2.54 11.67
#